data_AF-A0A7Y7DVT0-F1
#
_entry.id   AF-A0A7Y7DVT0-F1
#
_cell.length_a   1.000
_cell.length_b   1.000
_cell.length_c   1.000
_cell.angle_alpha   90.00
_cell.angle_beta   90.00
_cell.angle_gamma   90.00
#
_symmetry.space_group_name_H-M   'P 1'
#
loop_
_entity.id
_entity.type
_entity.pdbx_description
1 polymer ?
#
loop_
_entity_poly.entity_id
_entity_poly.type
_entity_poly.pdbx_seq_one_letter_code
_entity_poly.pdbx_strand_id
1 'polypeptide(L)'
;MKLLYALTVGAFCLLSQAIYAQSTVHSEDFNAGLGAWTSIDILDPTDVWNATAGYMEINGYGGANDEDWLISPSLNMDTQTEEYLMFDYNDFYDGGLIELYYSLDYTGGGTVADLQNATWTAIPLSVFDINATACFSTLFQRHPAIDVSGISGTSVHFAFKYTGTSTAAKRYRIDNFRIEADYYGSVQAQIALGVGCAALKTEIYNTIKIQSVIEYTSSQYDVWDAFLHTDRRLNDLGTATIVWDMFTDIPSGTGEYEFDHCGNRDNGSCPNGEGLCYNREHTLPRSWWGGGTSFPADTQNFDLHHLTPSDRLMNSAKLNYPPGEVITATTTGSNGFKVGTNPAYPCPSMQYFEPIDEFKGDYARMFFFLATRYENQIASWASINTQGDCALDGTNYTVFEPWLLDLLLTWHANDAVSAKEIERNNAIYSIQGNRNPFIDNPSWVGYIWGDNLGNSCSSLVPGPCTPTSGSESVTACDSYTWSANSMTYTTSGAYTATLTNASGCDSIATLNLTINNSTSGSEFVTACNSYTWTANSITYTTSGMYTANLTTASGCDSVATLNLTINNSTSGSESVTACNSYTWTANSMTY
;
A
#
# COMPACT_ATOMS: atom_id res chain seq x y z
N MET A 1 -53.64 -4.65 17.04
CA MET A 1 -52.38 -4.48 17.81
C MET A 1 -51.18 -5.11 17.10
N LYS A 2 -51.24 -6.38 16.62
CA LYS A 2 -50.14 -6.99 15.82
C LYS A 2 -49.87 -6.33 14.45
N LEU A 3 -50.89 -5.80 13.78
CA LEU A 3 -50.71 -5.07 12.51
C LEU A 3 -50.07 -3.68 12.68
N LEU A 4 -50.35 -3.01 13.81
CA LEU A 4 -49.76 -1.69 14.10
C LEU A 4 -48.27 -1.81 14.46
N TYR A 5 -47.88 -2.88 15.16
CA TYR A 5 -46.48 -3.17 15.51
C TYR A 5 -45.61 -3.48 14.27
N ALA A 6 -46.16 -4.22 13.29
CA ALA A 6 -45.46 -4.53 12.04
C ALA A 6 -45.26 -3.29 11.15
N LEU A 7 -46.23 -2.38 11.12
CA LEU A 7 -46.14 -1.12 10.37
C LEU A 7 -45.19 -0.10 11.03
N THR A 8 -45.12 -0.05 12.36
CA THR A 8 -44.18 0.85 13.06
C THR A 8 -42.74 0.36 13.03
N VAL A 9 -42.49 -0.96 13.09
CA VAL A 9 -41.13 -1.54 12.96
C VAL A 9 -40.63 -1.47 11.52
N GLY A 10 -41.50 -1.69 10.53
CA GLY A 10 -41.15 -1.55 9.11
C GLY A 10 -40.81 -0.11 8.70
N ALA A 11 -41.51 0.89 9.25
CA ALA A 11 -41.23 2.30 8.99
C ALA A 11 -39.96 2.80 9.72
N PHE A 12 -39.69 2.32 10.95
CA PHE A 12 -38.41 2.61 11.64
C PHE A 12 -37.21 1.96 10.95
N CYS A 13 -37.36 0.74 10.42
CA CYS A 13 -36.32 0.04 9.67
C CYS A 13 -35.98 0.74 8.34
N LEU A 14 -36.99 1.26 7.62
CA LEU A 14 -36.78 2.05 6.40
C LEU A 14 -36.20 3.45 6.67
N LEU A 15 -36.56 4.08 7.78
CA LEU A 15 -35.98 5.37 8.19
C LEU A 15 -34.56 5.23 8.76
N SER A 16 -34.21 4.09 9.38
CA SER A 16 -32.84 3.81 9.83
C SER A 16 -31.93 3.35 8.69
N GLN A 17 -32.44 2.60 7.71
CA GLN A 17 -31.65 2.18 6.53
C GLN A 17 -31.18 3.36 5.66
N ALA A 18 -31.89 4.48 5.66
CA ALA A 18 -31.50 5.68 4.90
C ALA A 18 -30.36 6.49 5.55
N ILE A 19 -30.03 6.24 6.82
CA ILE A 19 -28.99 6.99 7.57
C ILE A 19 -27.60 6.32 7.44
N TYR A 20 -27.54 5.07 6.98
CA TYR A 20 -26.33 4.27 7.00
C TYR A 20 -25.95 3.70 5.62
N ALA A 21 -26.41 4.33 4.54
CA ALA A 21 -25.98 3.95 3.19
C ALA A 21 -24.72 4.72 2.81
N GLN A 22 -23.85 4.09 2.02
CA GLN A 22 -22.70 4.76 1.41
C GLN A 22 -23.13 6.10 0.81
N SER A 23 -22.40 7.16 1.15
CA SER A 23 -22.75 8.53 0.80
C SER A 23 -21.58 9.25 0.13
N THR A 24 -21.87 10.34 -0.57
CA THR A 24 -20.86 11.22 -1.17
C THR A 24 -20.83 12.51 -0.39
N VAL A 25 -19.72 12.78 0.30
CA VAL A 25 -19.48 14.03 1.01
C VAL A 25 -19.24 15.16 0.02
N HIS A 26 -18.41 14.90 -0.99
CA HIS A 26 -18.11 15.84 -2.06
C HIS A 26 -17.73 15.12 -3.35
N SER A 27 -18.03 15.73 -4.49
CA SER A 27 -17.54 15.29 -5.80
C SER A 27 -17.41 16.48 -6.74
N GLU A 28 -16.32 16.51 -7.49
CA GLU A 28 -16.01 17.50 -8.52
C GLU A 28 -15.37 16.78 -9.72
N ASP A 29 -15.97 16.96 -10.90
CA ASP A 29 -15.54 16.37 -12.18
C ASP A 29 -14.89 17.39 -13.10
N PHE A 30 -14.80 18.67 -12.68
CA PHE A 30 -14.21 19.80 -13.40
C PHE A 30 -14.73 20.04 -14.83
N ASN A 31 -15.82 19.39 -15.24
CA ASN A 31 -16.44 19.57 -16.56
C ASN A 31 -17.01 20.98 -16.74
N ALA A 32 -17.40 21.62 -15.62
CA ALA A 32 -17.89 22.99 -15.57
C ALA A 32 -16.79 24.05 -15.34
N GLY A 33 -15.51 23.65 -15.32
CA GLY A 33 -14.39 24.53 -15.00
C GLY A 33 -14.04 24.53 -13.50
N LEU A 34 -13.37 25.58 -13.03
CA LEU A 34 -12.89 25.68 -11.63
C LEU A 34 -14.03 25.71 -10.59
N GLY A 35 -15.22 26.22 -10.96
CA GLY A 35 -16.39 26.21 -10.08
C GLY A 35 -16.15 26.94 -8.74
N ALA A 36 -16.40 26.25 -7.64
CA ALA A 36 -16.22 26.76 -6.27
C ALA A 36 -14.81 26.49 -5.70
N TRP A 37 -13.95 25.81 -6.45
CA TRP A 37 -12.55 25.61 -6.09
C TRP A 37 -11.78 26.92 -6.25
N THR A 38 -10.66 27.01 -5.55
CA THR A 38 -9.79 28.18 -5.55
C THR A 38 -8.41 27.80 -6.08
N SER A 39 -7.88 28.58 -7.01
CA SER A 39 -6.51 28.48 -7.51
C SER A 39 -5.70 29.67 -6.99
N ILE A 40 -4.57 29.42 -6.33
CA ILE A 40 -3.67 30.44 -5.77
C ILE A 40 -2.24 30.16 -6.22
N ASP A 41 -1.63 31.14 -6.87
CA ASP A 41 -0.20 31.20 -7.16
C ASP A 41 0.54 32.04 -6.11
N ILE A 42 1.74 31.61 -5.72
CA ILE A 42 2.62 32.32 -4.79
C ILE A 42 3.81 33.00 -5.48
N LEU A 43 4.39 32.38 -6.52
CA LEU A 43 5.74 32.73 -7.01
C LEU A 43 5.75 33.23 -8.46
N ASP A 44 4.94 32.65 -9.35
CA ASP A 44 4.87 33.01 -10.77
C ASP A 44 3.42 33.06 -11.28
N PRO A 45 2.85 34.27 -11.47
CA PRO A 45 1.43 34.41 -11.82
C PRO A 45 1.11 33.96 -13.25
N THR A 46 2.09 33.50 -14.02
CA THR A 46 1.84 32.98 -15.38
C THR A 46 1.42 31.51 -15.41
N ASP A 47 1.78 30.71 -14.40
CA ASP A 47 1.65 29.25 -14.43
C ASP A 47 0.75 28.71 -13.32
N VAL A 48 -0.54 29.08 -13.35
CA VAL A 48 -1.53 28.68 -12.33
C VAL A 48 -2.30 27.41 -12.69
N TRP A 49 -2.94 26.78 -11.69
CA TRP A 49 -3.93 25.71 -11.94
C TRP A 49 -5.08 26.23 -12.80
N ASN A 50 -5.30 25.60 -13.95
CA ASN A 50 -6.28 26.01 -14.94
C ASN A 50 -7.18 24.87 -15.37
N ALA A 51 -8.48 25.14 -15.47
CA ALA A 51 -9.44 24.16 -15.99
C ALA A 51 -9.31 24.06 -17.52
N THR A 52 -8.94 22.88 -18.00
CA THR A 52 -8.74 22.58 -19.42
C THR A 52 -9.50 21.31 -19.78
N ALA A 53 -10.43 21.39 -20.73
CA ALA A 53 -11.10 20.22 -21.31
C ALA A 53 -11.71 19.22 -20.29
N GLY A 54 -12.24 19.73 -19.18
CA GLY A 54 -12.92 18.94 -18.16
C GLY A 54 -12.03 18.40 -17.03
N TYR A 55 -10.79 18.88 -16.90
CA TYR A 55 -9.89 18.57 -15.78
C TYR A 55 -9.11 19.81 -15.36
N MET A 56 -8.44 19.76 -14.21
CA MET A 56 -7.49 20.77 -13.78
C MET A 56 -6.09 20.41 -14.26
N GLU A 57 -5.36 21.36 -14.85
CA GLU A 57 -3.98 21.18 -15.32
C GLU A 57 -3.07 22.28 -14.75
N ILE A 58 -1.82 21.91 -14.47
CA ILE A 58 -0.74 22.85 -14.15
C ILE A 58 0.59 22.41 -14.78
N ASN A 59 1.42 23.38 -15.15
CA ASN A 59 2.74 23.16 -15.75
C ASN A 59 3.64 24.40 -15.60
N GLY A 60 4.69 24.31 -14.79
CA GLY A 60 5.71 25.36 -14.61
C GLY A 60 6.84 25.40 -15.65
N TYR A 61 6.76 24.61 -16.72
CA TYR A 61 7.88 24.49 -17.67
C TYR A 61 8.14 25.80 -18.44
N GLY A 62 9.38 26.30 -18.33
CA GLY A 62 9.83 27.51 -19.01
C GLY A 62 9.52 28.82 -18.28
N GLY A 63 8.88 28.73 -17.11
CA GLY A 63 8.61 29.83 -16.17
C GLY A 63 9.68 29.97 -15.08
N ALA A 64 9.34 30.69 -14.00
CA ALA A 64 10.19 30.82 -12.82
C ALA A 64 10.14 29.54 -11.95
N ASN A 65 10.28 29.68 -10.63
CA ASN A 65 9.94 28.59 -9.73
C ASN A 65 8.49 28.77 -9.31
N ASP A 66 7.76 27.67 -9.24
CA ASP A 66 6.31 27.68 -9.06
C ASP A 66 5.94 27.08 -7.71
N GLU A 67 4.96 27.71 -7.06
CA GLU A 67 4.26 27.15 -5.91
C GLU A 67 2.78 27.52 -6.02
N ASP A 68 1.97 26.52 -6.38
CA ASP A 68 0.59 26.72 -6.80
C ASP A 68 -0.35 25.75 -6.10
N TRP A 69 -1.46 26.30 -5.63
CA TRP A 69 -2.41 25.59 -4.79
C TRP A 69 -3.78 25.54 -5.45
N LEU A 70 -4.33 24.33 -5.57
CA LEU A 70 -5.72 24.07 -5.96
C LEU A 70 -6.49 23.60 -4.72
N ILE A 71 -7.40 24.43 -4.23
CA ILE A 71 -8.05 24.28 -2.92
C ILE A 71 -9.54 24.03 -3.09
N SER A 72 -10.07 23.03 -2.39
CA SER A 72 -11.49 22.68 -2.38
C SER A 72 -12.35 23.77 -1.74
N PRO A 73 -13.67 23.77 -2.00
CA PRO A 73 -14.63 24.46 -1.15
C PRO A 73 -14.56 23.97 0.30
N SER A 74 -15.22 24.69 1.21
CA SER A 74 -15.39 24.27 2.60
C SER A 74 -16.30 23.04 2.66
N LEU A 75 -15.82 21.97 3.28
CA LEU A 75 -16.51 20.69 3.43
C LEU A 75 -16.81 20.43 4.91
N ASN A 76 -17.95 19.79 5.18
CA ASN A 76 -18.30 19.32 6.51
C ASN A 76 -17.96 17.83 6.64
N MET A 77 -16.98 17.50 7.48
CA MET A 77 -16.49 16.15 7.72
C MET A 77 -17.04 15.56 9.03
N ASP A 78 -18.00 16.21 9.69
CA ASP A 78 -18.58 15.76 10.98
C ASP A 78 -19.91 15.00 10.81
N THR A 79 -20.43 14.89 9.59
CA THR A 79 -21.76 14.32 9.32
C THR A 79 -21.76 12.85 8.93
N GLN A 80 -20.60 12.32 8.55
CA GLN A 80 -20.41 10.94 8.11
C GLN A 80 -19.25 10.33 8.90
N THR A 81 -18.94 9.07 8.58
CA THR A 81 -17.77 8.34 9.05
C THR A 81 -17.16 7.53 7.89
N GLU A 82 -15.97 6.94 8.08
CA GLU A 82 -15.33 6.10 7.05
C GLU A 82 -15.11 6.85 5.72
N GLU A 83 -14.67 8.09 5.78
CA GLU A 83 -14.42 8.93 4.61
C GLU A 83 -13.15 8.52 3.85
N TYR A 84 -13.30 8.31 2.54
CA TYR A 84 -12.22 8.03 1.62
C TYR A 84 -12.15 9.07 0.51
N LEU A 85 -11.00 9.73 0.42
CA LEU A 85 -10.68 10.68 -0.66
C LEU A 85 -10.10 9.92 -1.85
N MET A 86 -10.61 10.21 -3.04
CA MET A 86 -10.17 9.62 -4.30
C MET A 86 -10.16 10.69 -5.40
N PHE A 87 -9.25 10.57 -6.36
CA PHE A 87 -9.19 11.40 -7.55
C PHE A 87 -8.47 10.63 -8.66
N ASP A 88 -8.68 11.07 -9.90
CA ASP A 88 -7.95 10.60 -11.05
C ASP A 88 -6.84 11.61 -11.39
N TYR A 89 -5.69 11.13 -11.85
CA TYR A 89 -4.55 11.98 -12.19
C TYR A 89 -3.68 11.39 -13.31
N ASN A 90 -2.92 12.25 -13.97
CA ASN A 90 -1.75 11.84 -14.73
C ASN A 90 -0.63 12.88 -14.56
N ASP A 91 0.59 12.46 -14.86
CA ASP A 91 1.75 13.33 -14.85
C ASP A 91 2.62 13.14 -16.10
N PHE A 92 3.43 14.15 -16.39
CA PHE A 92 4.33 14.16 -17.54
C PHE A 92 5.63 14.83 -17.15
N TYR A 93 6.72 14.38 -17.78
CA TYR A 93 8.07 14.93 -17.62
C TYR A 93 8.66 14.71 -16.22
N ASP A 94 9.91 15.14 -16.03
CA ASP A 94 10.64 15.02 -14.77
C ASP A 94 10.41 16.26 -13.89
N GLY A 95 10.30 16.07 -12.58
CA GLY A 95 9.95 17.13 -11.62
C GLY A 95 9.48 16.59 -10.27
N GLY A 96 9.13 17.50 -9.36
CA GLY A 96 8.59 17.15 -8.04
C GLY A 96 7.18 16.58 -8.09
N LEU A 97 6.84 15.72 -7.13
CA LEU A 97 5.51 15.11 -7.03
C LEU A 97 4.48 16.11 -6.51
N ILE A 98 3.22 15.93 -6.93
CA ILE A 98 2.10 16.69 -6.37
C ILE A 98 1.86 16.26 -4.91
N GLU A 99 1.62 17.23 -4.03
CA GLU A 99 1.37 17.00 -2.61
C GLU A 99 -0.11 17.29 -2.28
N LEU A 100 -0.65 16.61 -1.27
CA LEU A 100 -2.02 16.81 -0.78
C LEU A 100 -1.99 17.30 0.66
N TYR A 101 -2.82 18.30 0.95
CA TYR A 101 -2.94 18.91 2.27
C TYR A 101 -4.41 19.07 2.68
N TYR A 102 -4.64 19.24 3.98
CA TYR A 102 -5.89 19.80 4.48
C TYR A 102 -5.66 20.97 5.44
N SER A 103 -6.68 21.80 5.59
CA SER A 103 -6.73 22.88 6.56
C SER A 103 -8.08 22.92 7.27
N LEU A 104 -8.05 23.23 8.57
CA LEU A 104 -9.22 23.42 9.42
C LEU A 104 -9.52 24.90 9.71
N ASP A 105 -8.60 25.79 9.33
CA ASP A 105 -8.63 27.22 9.65
C ASP A 105 -8.52 28.13 8.42
N TYR A 106 -8.35 27.57 7.21
CA TYR A 106 -8.43 28.32 5.96
C TYR A 106 -9.82 28.93 5.77
N THR A 107 -9.88 30.24 5.53
CA THR A 107 -11.13 31.00 5.52
C THR A 107 -11.75 31.19 4.12
N GLY A 108 -11.15 30.62 3.08
CA GLY A 108 -11.69 30.69 1.70
C GLY A 108 -11.54 32.05 1.01
N GLY A 109 -10.64 32.93 1.47
CA GLY A 109 -10.50 34.29 0.93
C GLY A 109 -9.82 34.38 -0.44
N GLY A 110 -9.15 33.31 -0.88
CA GLY A 110 -8.61 33.17 -2.23
C GLY A 110 -7.37 34.01 -2.53
N THR A 111 -6.75 34.62 -1.51
CA THR A 111 -5.51 35.38 -1.67
C THR A 111 -4.31 34.62 -1.12
N VAL A 112 -3.11 34.97 -1.58
CA VAL A 112 -1.84 34.46 -1.02
C VAL A 112 -1.74 34.70 0.49
N ALA A 113 -2.24 35.85 0.96
CA ALA A 113 -2.25 36.16 2.39
C ALA A 113 -3.16 35.19 3.18
N ASP A 114 -4.32 34.84 2.63
CA ASP A 114 -5.23 33.87 3.28
C ASP A 114 -4.60 32.48 3.33
N LEU A 115 -3.96 32.06 2.24
CA LEU A 115 -3.24 30.78 2.17
C LEU A 115 -2.14 30.72 3.23
N GLN A 116 -1.33 31.77 3.36
CA GLN A 116 -0.20 31.85 4.29
C GLN A 116 -0.60 32.03 5.76
N ASN A 117 -1.81 32.55 6.02
CA ASN A 117 -2.34 32.71 7.38
C ASN A 117 -2.97 31.41 7.92
N ALA A 118 -3.31 30.46 7.05
CA ALA A 118 -3.89 29.19 7.42
C ALA A 118 -2.82 28.14 7.75
N THR A 119 -3.22 27.16 8.56
CA THR A 119 -2.42 25.99 8.87
C THR A 119 -2.75 24.87 7.88
N TRP A 120 -1.72 24.36 7.20
CA TRP A 120 -1.84 23.24 6.26
C TRP A 120 -1.15 22.01 6.81
N THR A 121 -1.92 20.95 6.98
CA THR A 121 -1.43 19.64 7.42
C THR A 121 -1.33 18.73 6.20
N ALA A 122 -0.14 18.19 5.95
CA ALA A 122 0.04 17.24 4.86
C ALA A 122 -0.84 16.01 5.09
N ILE A 123 -1.50 15.55 4.03
CA ILE A 123 -2.07 14.21 3.94
C ILE A 123 -1.02 13.39 3.21
N PRO A 124 -0.25 12.55 3.90
CA PRO A 124 0.84 11.85 3.25
C PRO A 124 0.27 10.95 2.17
N LEU A 125 0.83 11.14 0.99
CA LEU A 125 0.34 10.58 -0.24
C LEU A 125 1.52 9.95 -0.93
N SER A 126 1.40 8.68 -1.30
CA SER A 126 2.28 8.09 -2.30
C SER A 126 1.69 8.41 -3.68
N VAL A 127 1.69 9.68 -4.11
CA VAL A 127 1.36 9.95 -5.53
C VAL A 127 2.42 9.25 -6.35
N PHE A 128 1.97 8.34 -7.18
CA PHE A 128 2.86 7.54 -7.99
C PHE A 128 3.31 8.35 -9.20
N ASP A 129 4.61 8.34 -9.47
CA ASP A 129 5.19 8.94 -10.66
C ASP A 129 4.86 8.06 -11.87
N ILE A 130 3.72 8.31 -12.52
CA ILE A 130 3.26 7.53 -13.67
C ILE A 130 4.27 7.70 -14.82
N ASN A 131 4.78 8.91 -15.03
CA ASN A 131 5.76 9.23 -16.05
C ASN A 131 7.08 8.47 -15.88
N ALA A 132 7.52 8.18 -14.65
CA ALA A 132 8.71 7.39 -14.39
C ALA A 132 8.58 5.92 -14.82
N THR A 133 7.36 5.45 -15.13
CA THR A 133 7.09 4.06 -15.41
C THR A 133 6.88 3.82 -16.91
N ALA A 134 7.89 3.23 -17.55
CA ALA A 134 8.06 3.19 -19.01
C ALA A 134 6.94 2.50 -19.81
N CYS A 135 6.09 1.68 -19.20
CA CYS A 135 4.95 1.04 -19.87
C CYS A 135 3.62 1.78 -19.72
N PHE A 136 3.57 2.89 -18.97
CA PHE A 136 2.32 3.63 -18.84
C PHE A 136 2.04 4.52 -20.04
N SER A 137 0.73 4.68 -20.25
CA SER A 137 0.18 5.64 -21.19
C SER A 137 -0.03 6.99 -20.50
N THR A 138 -0.18 8.04 -21.29
CA THR A 138 -0.55 9.39 -20.84
C THR A 138 -2.01 9.50 -20.35
N LEU A 139 -2.66 8.37 -20.05
CA LEU A 139 -4.06 8.28 -19.62
C LEU A 139 -4.18 8.56 -18.12
N PHE A 140 -5.33 9.10 -17.73
CA PHE A 140 -5.70 9.24 -16.32
C PHE A 140 -5.65 7.88 -15.62
N GLN A 141 -4.98 7.88 -14.47
CA GLN A 141 -4.94 6.78 -13.52
C GLN A 141 -5.76 7.16 -12.31
N ARG A 142 -6.30 6.17 -11.62
CA ARG A 142 -7.02 6.41 -10.38
C ARG A 142 -6.06 6.32 -9.20
N HIS A 143 -6.02 7.35 -8.37
CA HIS A 143 -5.24 7.30 -7.14
C HIS A 143 -5.84 6.26 -6.17
N PRO A 144 -5.03 5.49 -5.42
CA PRO A 144 -5.53 4.66 -4.32
C PRO A 144 -6.40 5.48 -3.36
N ALA A 145 -7.45 4.87 -2.81
CA ALA A 145 -8.30 5.57 -1.86
C ALA A 145 -7.49 5.97 -0.61
N ILE A 146 -7.64 7.20 -0.16
CA ILE A 146 -6.95 7.72 1.02
C ILE A 146 -7.96 7.78 2.14
N ASP A 147 -7.71 7.08 3.24
CA ASP A 147 -8.52 7.21 4.44
C ASP A 147 -8.34 8.60 5.04
N VAL A 148 -9.41 9.39 5.03
CA VAL A 148 -9.47 10.74 5.60
C VAL A 148 -10.47 10.82 6.76
N SER A 149 -10.96 9.69 7.25
CA SER A 149 -11.95 9.60 8.33
C SER A 149 -11.45 10.16 9.67
N GLY A 150 -10.14 10.26 9.86
CA GLY A 150 -9.53 10.93 11.01
C GLY A 150 -9.63 12.46 10.99
N ILE A 151 -10.04 13.07 9.89
CA ILE A 151 -10.15 14.53 9.74
C ILE A 151 -11.58 14.96 10.06
N SER A 152 -11.74 15.72 11.15
CA SER A 152 -13.04 16.24 11.60
C SER A 152 -13.09 17.77 11.52
N GLY A 153 -14.29 18.29 11.32
CA GLY A 153 -14.59 19.72 11.30
C GLY A 153 -15.72 20.09 10.34
N THR A 154 -16.44 21.15 10.68
CA THR A 154 -17.53 21.68 9.84
C THR A 154 -17.06 22.55 8.67
N SER A 155 -15.76 22.83 8.59
CA SER A 155 -15.15 23.68 7.55
C SER A 155 -13.73 23.20 7.22
N VAL A 156 -13.64 22.01 6.65
CA VAL A 156 -12.38 21.41 6.17
C VAL A 156 -12.15 21.78 4.72
N HIS A 157 -10.92 22.13 4.37
CA HIS A 157 -10.48 22.33 2.99
C HIS A 157 -9.38 21.34 2.64
N PHE A 158 -9.45 20.73 1.46
CA PHE A 158 -8.38 19.91 0.89
C PHE A 158 -7.67 20.71 -0.20
N ALA A 159 -6.37 20.50 -0.37
CA ALA A 159 -5.60 21.21 -1.38
C ALA A 159 -4.53 20.37 -2.03
N PHE A 160 -4.43 20.48 -3.35
CA PHE A 160 -3.28 20.01 -4.12
C PHE A 160 -2.24 21.12 -4.21
N LYS A 161 -1.03 20.83 -3.75
CA LYS A 161 0.10 21.74 -3.83
C LYS A 161 1.06 21.25 -4.91
N TYR A 162 1.31 22.10 -5.89
CA TYR A 162 2.30 21.93 -6.93
C TYR A 162 3.56 22.73 -6.59
N THR A 163 4.72 22.12 -6.80
CA THR A 163 6.00 22.83 -6.77
C THR A 163 6.81 22.49 -8.03
N GLY A 164 7.24 23.51 -8.75
CA GLY A 164 7.99 23.38 -10.00
C GLY A 164 9.25 24.24 -10.00
N THR A 165 10.20 23.89 -10.84
CA THR A 165 11.33 24.77 -11.19
C THR A 165 11.43 24.90 -12.70
N SER A 166 12.03 25.99 -13.17
CA SER A 166 12.29 26.25 -14.60
C SER A 166 12.92 25.10 -15.40
N THR A 167 13.61 24.14 -14.74
CA THR A 167 14.25 22.99 -15.38
C THR A 167 13.71 21.63 -14.94
N ALA A 168 12.84 21.58 -13.93
CA ALA A 168 12.24 20.37 -13.39
C ALA A 168 10.80 20.70 -12.96
N ALA A 169 9.90 20.67 -13.93
CA ALA A 169 8.49 21.02 -13.80
C ALA A 169 7.67 19.90 -14.42
N LYS A 170 7.14 19.02 -13.57
CA LYS A 170 6.14 18.04 -13.99
C LYS A 170 4.89 18.78 -14.45
N ARG A 171 4.24 18.31 -15.51
CA ARG A 171 2.86 18.69 -15.78
C ARG A 171 1.96 17.73 -15.03
N TYR A 172 0.99 18.26 -14.30
CA TYR A 172 -0.04 17.46 -13.63
C TYR A 172 -1.41 17.74 -14.21
N ARG A 173 -2.24 16.70 -14.28
CA ARG A 173 -3.68 16.85 -14.43
C ARG A 173 -4.39 16.11 -13.32
N ILE A 174 -5.47 16.70 -12.83
CA ILE A 174 -6.31 16.17 -11.76
C ILE A 174 -7.76 16.23 -12.22
N ASP A 175 -8.48 15.14 -11.99
CA ASP A 175 -9.88 14.98 -12.36
C ASP A 175 -10.63 14.11 -11.34
N ASN A 176 -11.97 14.11 -11.41
CA ASN A 176 -12.86 13.23 -10.64
C ASN A 176 -12.55 13.17 -9.13
N PHE A 177 -12.28 14.33 -8.53
CA PHE A 177 -12.09 14.45 -7.08
C PHE A 177 -13.39 14.06 -6.38
N ARG A 178 -13.32 13.18 -5.39
CA ARG A 178 -14.47 12.81 -4.57
C ARG A 178 -14.06 12.34 -3.18
N ILE A 179 -14.99 12.52 -2.25
CA ILE A 179 -14.93 11.97 -0.91
C ILE A 179 -16.21 11.15 -0.71
N GLU A 180 -16.04 9.85 -0.55
CA GLU A 180 -17.12 8.89 -0.27
C GLU A 180 -17.04 8.44 1.18
N ALA A 181 -18.18 8.13 1.79
CA ALA A 181 -18.26 7.83 3.23
C ALA A 181 -19.31 6.75 3.54
N ASP A 182 -19.32 6.29 4.79
CA ASP A 182 -20.25 5.33 5.36
C ASP A 182 -20.35 4.02 4.56
N TYR A 183 -19.22 3.57 4.00
CA TYR A 183 -19.18 2.39 3.13
C TYR A 183 -19.79 1.16 3.80
N TYR A 184 -19.54 0.97 5.10
CA TYR A 184 -20.08 -0.15 5.88
C TYR A 184 -21.27 0.20 6.77
N GLY A 185 -21.85 1.40 6.66
CA GLY A 185 -22.90 1.84 7.57
C GLY A 185 -24.03 0.82 7.71
N SER A 186 -24.49 0.22 6.60
CA SER A 186 -25.62 -0.72 6.62
C SER A 186 -25.27 -2.02 7.35
N VAL A 187 -24.03 -2.49 7.19
CA VAL A 187 -23.48 -3.66 7.92
C VAL A 187 -23.40 -3.35 9.40
N GLN A 188 -22.83 -2.20 9.78
CA GLN A 188 -22.72 -1.78 11.17
C GLN A 188 -24.09 -1.67 11.84
N ALA A 189 -25.10 -1.16 11.13
CA ALA A 189 -26.48 -1.13 11.61
C ALA A 189 -27.04 -2.55 11.84
N GLN A 190 -26.79 -3.50 10.94
CA GLN A 190 -27.21 -4.90 11.16
C GLN A 190 -26.49 -5.55 12.35
N ILE A 191 -25.20 -5.27 12.54
CA ILE A 191 -24.43 -5.73 13.70
C ILE A 191 -25.05 -5.18 14.99
N ALA A 192 -25.35 -3.88 15.05
CA ALA A 192 -25.98 -3.24 16.20
C ALA A 192 -27.37 -3.82 16.52
N LEU A 193 -28.09 -4.30 15.51
CA LEU A 193 -29.37 -5.00 15.65
C LEU A 193 -29.23 -6.46 16.11
N GLY A 194 -28.01 -6.99 16.17
CA GLY A 194 -27.74 -8.37 16.59
C GLY A 194 -28.32 -9.41 15.63
N VAL A 195 -28.23 -9.17 14.32
CA VAL A 195 -28.74 -10.12 13.32
C VAL A 195 -28.00 -11.44 13.36
N GLY A 196 -28.63 -12.50 12.84
CA GLY A 196 -27.97 -13.79 12.69
C GLY A 196 -26.80 -13.73 11.69
N CYS A 197 -25.79 -14.56 11.90
CA CYS A 197 -24.54 -14.51 11.14
C CYS A 197 -24.71 -14.74 9.63
N ALA A 198 -25.66 -15.58 9.21
CA ALA A 198 -26.02 -15.73 7.80
C ALA A 198 -26.62 -14.44 7.22
N ALA A 199 -27.49 -13.74 7.98
CA ALA A 199 -28.06 -12.47 7.55
C ALA A 199 -27.00 -11.36 7.50
N LEU A 200 -26.05 -11.35 8.44
CA LEU A 200 -24.90 -10.44 8.42
C LEU A 200 -24.03 -10.67 7.18
N LYS A 201 -23.73 -11.93 6.85
CA LYS A 201 -23.00 -12.28 5.62
C LYS A 201 -23.74 -11.78 4.37
N THR A 202 -25.06 -11.99 4.31
CA THR A 202 -25.89 -11.48 3.20
C THR A 202 -25.88 -9.95 3.14
N GLU A 203 -25.87 -9.24 4.27
CA GLU A 203 -25.74 -7.78 4.29
C GLU A 203 -24.40 -7.36 3.70
N ILE A 204 -23.29 -7.96 4.15
CA ILE A 204 -21.96 -7.70 3.61
C ILE A 204 -21.93 -8.01 2.11
N TYR A 205 -22.50 -9.13 1.66
CA TYR A 205 -22.69 -9.44 0.24
C TYR A 205 -23.44 -8.34 -0.52
N ASN A 206 -24.41 -7.66 0.08
CA ASN A 206 -25.10 -6.56 -0.58
C ASN A 206 -24.24 -5.30 -0.67
N THR A 207 -23.46 -5.01 0.38
CA THR A 207 -22.56 -3.86 0.48
C THR A 207 -21.36 -3.96 -0.48
N ILE A 208 -20.68 -5.12 -0.53
CA ILE A 208 -19.40 -5.24 -1.25
C ILE A 208 -19.54 -5.53 -2.76
N LYS A 209 -20.63 -5.07 -3.39
CA LYS A 209 -20.87 -5.24 -4.82
C LYS A 209 -19.85 -4.46 -5.64
N ILE A 210 -19.27 -5.12 -6.64
CA ILE A 210 -18.38 -4.47 -7.60
C ILE A 210 -19.18 -3.45 -8.41
N GLN A 211 -18.69 -2.21 -8.45
CA GLN A 211 -19.31 -1.10 -9.17
C GLN A 211 -18.72 -0.97 -10.58
N SER A 212 -17.43 -1.26 -10.72
CA SER A 212 -16.70 -1.22 -11.99
C SER A 212 -15.86 -2.48 -12.16
N VAL A 213 -15.98 -3.12 -13.33
CA VAL A 213 -15.14 -4.25 -13.70
C VAL A 213 -14.20 -3.83 -14.81
N ILE A 214 -12.90 -4.04 -14.59
CA ILE A 214 -11.88 -3.82 -15.60
C ILE A 214 -11.71 -5.07 -16.47
N GLU A 215 -11.26 -4.88 -17.71
CA GLU A 215 -11.04 -6.00 -18.62
C GLU A 215 -9.84 -6.85 -18.16
N TYR A 216 -9.86 -8.15 -18.49
CA TYR A 216 -8.77 -9.05 -18.10
C TYR A 216 -7.47 -8.70 -18.83
N THR A 217 -7.55 -8.54 -20.16
CA THR A 217 -6.48 -8.05 -21.03
C THR A 217 -7.10 -7.09 -22.05
N SER A 218 -6.56 -5.89 -22.22
CA SER A 218 -7.06 -4.88 -23.15
C SER A 218 -5.91 -4.08 -23.78
N SER A 219 -6.24 -3.28 -24.80
CA SER A 219 -5.38 -2.18 -25.28
C SER A 219 -5.64 -0.86 -24.55
N GLN A 220 -6.68 -0.83 -23.69
CA GLN A 220 -6.95 0.26 -22.75
C GLN A 220 -6.54 -0.20 -21.34
N TYR A 221 -7.17 0.32 -20.29
CA TYR A 221 -6.93 -0.09 -18.91
C TYR A 221 -7.40 -1.53 -18.64
N ASP A 222 -6.52 -2.37 -18.12
CA ASP A 222 -6.80 -3.77 -17.77
C ASP A 222 -6.20 -4.21 -16.42
N VAL A 223 -6.32 -5.50 -16.09
CA VAL A 223 -5.78 -6.07 -14.83
C VAL A 223 -4.26 -5.85 -14.69
N TRP A 224 -3.50 -5.86 -15.79
CA TRP A 224 -2.07 -5.59 -15.69
C TRP A 224 -1.81 -4.17 -15.26
N ASP A 225 -2.56 -3.19 -15.78
CA ASP A 225 -2.44 -1.80 -15.37
C ASP A 225 -2.86 -1.59 -13.91
N ALA A 226 -3.86 -2.35 -13.44
CA ALA A 226 -4.29 -2.31 -12.04
C ALA A 226 -3.20 -2.78 -11.06
N PHE A 227 -2.41 -3.80 -11.41
CA PHE A 227 -1.34 -4.32 -10.53
C PHE A 227 -0.23 -3.32 -10.21
N LEU A 228 -0.04 -2.27 -11.03
CA LEU A 228 0.87 -1.17 -10.69
C LEU A 228 0.36 -0.31 -9.53
N HIS A 229 -0.95 -0.34 -9.28
CA HIS A 229 -1.57 0.38 -8.17
C HIS A 229 -1.83 -0.54 -6.97
N THR A 230 -2.28 -1.76 -7.22
CA THR A 230 -2.75 -2.68 -6.18
C THR A 230 -1.64 -3.55 -5.58
N ASP A 231 -0.59 -3.85 -6.35
CA ASP A 231 0.43 -4.83 -5.98
C ASP A 231 1.83 -4.28 -6.27
N ARG A 232 2.08 -3.04 -5.81
CA ARG A 232 3.37 -2.35 -5.90
C ARG A 232 4.10 -2.36 -4.56
N ARG A 233 5.42 -2.34 -4.62
CA ARG A 233 6.30 -1.95 -3.51
C ARG A 233 7.62 -1.41 -4.01
N LEU A 234 8.38 -0.78 -3.12
CA LEU A 234 9.78 -0.52 -3.38
C LEU A 234 10.57 -1.82 -3.18
N ASN A 235 11.63 -1.99 -3.99
CA ASN A 235 12.59 -3.05 -3.72
C ASN A 235 13.38 -2.79 -2.43
N ASP A 236 14.08 -3.80 -1.92
CA ASP A 236 14.84 -3.73 -0.66
C ASP A 236 15.86 -2.57 -0.60
N LEU A 237 16.35 -2.13 -1.76
CA LEU A 237 17.27 -1.00 -1.87
C LEU A 237 16.58 0.37 -1.88
N GLY A 238 15.25 0.41 -1.97
CA GLY A 238 14.45 1.64 -2.09
C GLY A 238 14.68 2.39 -3.41
N THR A 239 15.18 1.70 -4.44
CA THR A 239 15.65 2.32 -5.70
C THR A 239 14.71 2.12 -6.87
N ALA A 240 13.82 1.13 -6.82
CA ALA A 240 12.91 0.78 -7.90
C ALA A 240 11.54 0.36 -7.34
N THR A 241 10.48 0.63 -8.11
CA THR A 241 9.15 0.07 -7.84
C THR A 241 9.04 -1.28 -8.55
N ILE A 242 8.63 -2.30 -7.80
CA ILE A 242 8.53 -3.68 -8.24
C ILE A 242 7.18 -4.27 -7.85
N VAL A 243 6.86 -5.41 -8.43
CA VAL A 243 5.65 -6.19 -8.16
C VAL A 243 5.75 -6.87 -6.79
N TRP A 244 4.66 -6.85 -6.04
CA TRP A 244 4.51 -7.67 -4.83
C TRP A 244 4.05 -9.10 -5.19
N ASP A 245 4.99 -10.04 -5.38
CA ASP A 245 4.68 -11.45 -5.71
C ASP A 245 4.65 -12.38 -4.49
N MET A 246 3.48 -12.85 -4.07
CA MET A 246 3.36 -13.72 -2.88
C MET A 246 3.99 -15.13 -3.02
N PHE A 247 4.52 -15.52 -4.19
CA PHE A 247 5.16 -16.84 -4.38
C PHE A 247 6.68 -16.86 -4.29
N THR A 248 7.37 -15.75 -4.52
CA THR A 248 8.83 -15.72 -4.46
C THR A 248 9.40 -14.55 -3.67
N ASP A 249 8.53 -13.64 -3.22
CA ASP A 249 8.87 -12.53 -2.36
C ASP A 249 9.30 -12.98 -0.96
N ILE A 250 10.29 -12.30 -0.38
CA ILE A 250 10.78 -12.54 0.98
C ILE A 250 10.71 -11.21 1.75
N PRO A 251 9.54 -10.84 2.31
CA PRO A 251 9.28 -9.48 2.82
C PRO A 251 10.28 -8.91 3.82
N SER A 252 11.03 -9.76 4.53
CA SER A 252 12.03 -9.36 5.53
C SER A 252 13.42 -9.95 5.27
N GLY A 253 13.73 -10.36 4.04
CA GLY A 253 14.95 -11.12 3.75
C GLY A 253 15.49 -10.91 2.35
N THR A 254 16.73 -11.30 2.14
CA THR A 254 17.42 -11.11 0.85
C THR A 254 17.30 -12.33 -0.05
N GLY A 255 17.39 -12.13 -1.37
CA GLY A 255 17.44 -13.22 -2.36
C GLY A 255 16.10 -13.53 -3.01
N GLU A 256 15.12 -12.65 -2.82
CA GLU A 256 13.87 -12.62 -3.56
C GLU A 256 14.08 -12.30 -5.05
N TYR A 257 13.09 -12.67 -5.86
CA TYR A 257 13.04 -12.26 -7.25
C TYR A 257 12.25 -10.97 -7.39
N GLU A 258 12.92 -9.92 -7.85
CA GLU A 258 12.30 -8.64 -8.14
C GLU A 258 11.72 -8.66 -9.55
N PHE A 259 10.43 -8.35 -9.68
CA PHE A 259 9.79 -8.21 -10.98
C PHE A 259 9.48 -6.75 -11.27
N ASP A 260 9.97 -6.25 -12.39
CA ASP A 260 9.51 -4.99 -12.96
C ASP A 260 8.11 -5.18 -13.57
N HIS A 261 7.17 -4.29 -13.24
CA HIS A 261 5.78 -4.39 -13.72
C HIS A 261 5.68 -4.42 -15.25
N CYS A 262 6.58 -3.72 -15.96
CA CYS A 262 6.55 -3.59 -17.41
C CYS A 262 7.29 -4.73 -18.13
N GLY A 263 8.49 -5.06 -17.66
CA GLY A 263 9.45 -5.94 -18.30
C GLY A 263 9.25 -7.41 -17.99
N ASN A 264 8.69 -7.74 -16.82
CA ASN A 264 8.55 -9.12 -16.35
C ASN A 264 7.12 -9.67 -16.43
N ARG A 265 6.15 -8.97 -17.02
CA ARG A 265 4.80 -9.53 -17.19
C ARG A 265 4.75 -10.64 -18.24
N ASP A 266 4.01 -11.71 -17.96
CA ASP A 266 3.80 -12.78 -18.93
C ASP A 266 2.97 -12.28 -20.13
N ASN A 267 3.64 -12.16 -21.28
CA ASN A 267 3.06 -11.76 -22.56
C ASN A 267 2.80 -12.97 -23.49
N GLY A 268 2.75 -14.19 -22.93
CA GLY A 268 2.62 -15.44 -23.68
C GLY A 268 3.95 -16.02 -24.15
N SER A 269 5.07 -15.36 -23.86
CA SER A 269 6.43 -15.82 -24.19
C SER A 269 7.34 -15.94 -22.97
N CYS A 270 6.78 -16.03 -21.77
CA CYS A 270 7.59 -16.12 -20.57
C CYS A 270 8.49 -17.37 -20.55
N PRO A 271 9.79 -17.21 -20.26
CA PRO A 271 10.72 -18.33 -20.12
C PRO A 271 10.33 -19.32 -19.02
N ASN A 272 10.90 -20.53 -19.08
CA ASN A 272 10.77 -21.51 -18.01
C ASN A 272 11.84 -21.27 -16.95
N GLY A 273 11.43 -21.01 -15.73
CA GLY A 273 12.29 -20.78 -14.57
C GLY A 273 11.61 -19.83 -13.59
N GLU A 274 11.93 -19.99 -12.32
CA GLU A 274 11.49 -19.10 -11.25
C GLU A 274 12.21 -17.74 -11.39
N GLY A 275 11.53 -16.65 -11.08
CA GLY A 275 12.09 -15.30 -11.12
C GLY A 275 12.24 -14.70 -12.51
N LEU A 276 11.66 -15.33 -13.54
CA LEU A 276 11.81 -14.87 -14.92
C LEU A 276 10.66 -13.97 -15.39
N CYS A 277 9.45 -14.25 -14.92
CA CYS A 277 8.28 -13.41 -15.15
C CYS A 277 7.20 -13.70 -14.11
N TYR A 278 6.24 -12.80 -14.00
CA TYR A 278 5.03 -12.99 -13.23
C TYR A 278 3.80 -13.10 -14.15
N ASN A 279 2.79 -13.84 -13.72
CA ASN A 279 1.48 -13.91 -14.35
C ASN A 279 0.36 -13.48 -13.38
N ARG A 280 -0.88 -13.43 -13.86
CA ARG A 280 -2.06 -13.21 -13.02
C ARG A 280 -2.44 -14.52 -12.36
N GLU A 281 -2.52 -14.50 -11.05
CA GLU A 281 -2.93 -15.61 -10.21
C GLU A 281 -4.33 -15.38 -9.65
N HIS A 282 -5.21 -16.37 -9.82
CA HIS A 282 -6.50 -16.42 -9.14
C HIS A 282 -6.33 -17.26 -7.88
N THR A 283 -6.30 -16.61 -6.71
CA THR A 283 -6.03 -17.29 -5.43
C THR A 283 -7.01 -18.45 -5.18
N LEU A 284 -8.31 -18.23 -5.43
CA LEU A 284 -9.26 -19.32 -5.66
C LEU A 284 -9.18 -19.76 -7.12
N PRO A 285 -8.86 -21.02 -7.42
CA PRO A 285 -8.55 -21.40 -8.79
C PRO A 285 -9.73 -21.23 -9.75
N ARG A 286 -9.46 -20.64 -10.91
CA ARG A 286 -10.45 -20.39 -11.95
C ARG A 286 -11.22 -21.63 -12.43
N SER A 287 -10.61 -22.80 -12.38
CA SER A 287 -11.27 -24.04 -12.75
C SER A 287 -12.39 -24.46 -11.78
N TRP A 288 -12.42 -23.92 -10.55
CA TRP A 288 -13.43 -24.27 -9.53
C TRP A 288 -14.81 -23.70 -9.85
N TRP A 289 -14.91 -22.54 -10.50
CA TRP A 289 -16.19 -22.00 -10.97
C TRP A 289 -16.50 -22.34 -12.44
N GLY A 290 -15.75 -23.27 -13.05
CA GLY A 290 -15.98 -23.73 -14.41
C GLY A 290 -15.18 -23.00 -15.50
N GLY A 291 -14.33 -22.05 -15.12
CA GLY A 291 -13.38 -21.42 -16.04
C GLY A 291 -13.96 -20.40 -17.02
N GLY A 292 -15.19 -19.94 -16.81
CA GLY A 292 -15.81 -18.88 -17.60
C GLY A 292 -15.02 -17.55 -17.57
N THR A 293 -15.24 -16.72 -18.58
CA THR A 293 -14.57 -15.42 -18.81
C THR A 293 -15.53 -14.33 -19.31
N SER A 294 -16.84 -14.54 -19.24
CA SER A 294 -17.83 -13.62 -19.78
C SER A 294 -18.32 -12.67 -18.70
N PHE A 295 -18.08 -11.37 -18.85
CA PHE A 295 -18.72 -10.37 -17.99
C PHE A 295 -20.21 -10.20 -18.38
N PRO A 296 -21.16 -10.09 -17.42
CA PRO A 296 -21.01 -10.14 -15.96
C PRO A 296 -21.22 -11.52 -15.32
N ALA A 297 -21.42 -12.58 -16.12
CA ALA A 297 -21.68 -13.92 -15.58
C ALA A 297 -20.48 -14.48 -14.78
N ASP A 298 -19.27 -14.14 -15.21
CA ASP A 298 -18.00 -14.61 -14.65
C ASP A 298 -17.20 -13.48 -13.99
N THR A 299 -17.86 -12.56 -13.29
CA THR A 299 -17.21 -11.40 -12.65
C THR A 299 -16.05 -11.80 -11.73
N GLN A 300 -16.11 -12.96 -11.07
CA GLN A 300 -15.01 -13.53 -10.28
C GLN A 300 -13.73 -13.71 -11.08
N ASN A 301 -13.78 -13.84 -12.40
CA ASN A 301 -12.57 -13.91 -13.22
C ASN A 301 -11.80 -12.57 -13.27
N PHE A 302 -12.43 -11.46 -12.91
CA PHE A 302 -11.89 -10.10 -13.05
C PHE A 302 -11.74 -9.36 -11.71
N ASP A 303 -12.08 -9.99 -10.60
CA ASP A 303 -12.10 -9.35 -9.29
C ASP A 303 -10.68 -9.27 -8.69
N LEU A 304 -10.15 -8.05 -8.61
CA LEU A 304 -8.85 -7.69 -8.07
C LEU A 304 -8.67 -8.09 -6.61
N HIS A 305 -9.75 -8.27 -5.82
CA HIS A 305 -9.61 -8.70 -4.42
C HIS A 305 -9.00 -10.10 -4.25
N HIS A 306 -8.96 -10.91 -5.31
CA HIS A 306 -8.34 -12.25 -5.27
C HIS A 306 -7.46 -12.57 -6.49
N LEU A 307 -7.31 -11.61 -7.40
CA LEU A 307 -6.36 -11.64 -8.50
C LEU A 307 -5.06 -10.99 -8.05
N THR A 308 -3.96 -11.74 -8.03
CA THR A 308 -2.65 -11.23 -7.61
C THR A 308 -1.60 -11.46 -8.68
N PRO A 309 -0.58 -10.60 -8.83
CA PRO A 309 0.57 -10.96 -9.64
C PRO A 309 1.36 -12.04 -8.91
N SER A 310 1.80 -13.07 -9.63
CA SER A 310 2.65 -14.09 -9.03
C SER A 310 3.65 -14.72 -9.98
N ASP A 311 4.77 -15.24 -9.47
CA ASP A 311 5.74 -15.96 -10.29
C ASP A 311 5.06 -17.03 -11.13
N ARG A 312 5.31 -17.02 -12.45
CA ARG A 312 4.59 -17.88 -13.38
C ARG A 312 4.89 -19.37 -13.16
N LEU A 313 6.13 -19.72 -12.78
CA LEU A 313 6.49 -21.11 -12.56
C LEU A 313 5.81 -21.64 -11.29
N MET A 314 5.83 -20.86 -10.21
CA MET A 314 5.16 -21.22 -8.95
C MET A 314 3.65 -21.27 -9.12
N ASN A 315 3.05 -20.35 -9.87
CA ASN A 315 1.64 -20.43 -10.25
C ASN A 315 1.35 -21.73 -11.04
N SER A 316 2.19 -22.03 -12.04
CA SER A 316 2.04 -23.27 -12.81
C SER A 316 2.18 -24.53 -11.94
N ALA A 317 2.92 -24.47 -10.83
CA ALA A 317 3.03 -25.56 -9.86
C ALA A 317 1.79 -25.64 -8.94
N LYS A 318 1.26 -24.49 -8.48
CA LYS A 318 0.04 -24.40 -7.66
C LYS A 318 -1.17 -25.03 -8.35
N LEU A 319 -1.27 -24.91 -9.68
CA LEU A 319 -2.38 -25.43 -10.47
C LEU A 319 -3.73 -25.00 -9.87
N ASN A 320 -4.61 -25.96 -9.61
CA ASN A 320 -5.93 -25.75 -9.02
C ASN A 320 -6.05 -26.36 -7.61
N TYR A 321 -4.92 -26.53 -6.92
CA TYR A 321 -4.90 -27.13 -5.60
C TYR A 321 -5.53 -26.20 -4.55
N PRO A 322 -6.25 -26.75 -3.56
CA PRO A 322 -6.70 -25.98 -2.41
C PRO A 322 -5.51 -25.55 -1.53
N PRO A 323 -5.66 -24.49 -0.72
CA PRO A 323 -4.67 -24.16 0.29
C PRO A 323 -4.58 -25.26 1.35
N GLY A 324 -3.40 -25.47 1.91
CA GLY A 324 -3.16 -26.47 2.94
C GLY A 324 -1.72 -26.46 3.43
N GLU A 325 -1.51 -26.83 4.69
CA GLU A 325 -0.17 -27.13 5.22
C GLU A 325 0.39 -28.35 4.48
N VAL A 326 1.65 -28.29 4.03
CA VAL A 326 2.32 -29.33 3.24
C VAL A 326 3.37 -30.04 4.09
N ILE A 327 3.17 -31.36 4.29
CA ILE A 327 4.13 -32.22 5.02
C ILE A 327 5.18 -32.80 4.07
N THR A 328 4.76 -33.22 2.88
CA THR A 328 5.66 -33.78 1.86
C THR A 328 5.56 -32.94 0.59
N ALA A 329 6.54 -32.04 0.41
CA ALA A 329 6.61 -31.15 -0.74
C ALA A 329 7.03 -31.89 -2.03
N THR A 330 6.30 -31.63 -3.11
CA THR A 330 6.66 -32.00 -4.49
C THR A 330 7.30 -30.82 -5.22
N THR A 331 7.04 -29.60 -4.79
CA THR A 331 7.67 -28.36 -5.26
C THR A 331 7.90 -27.43 -4.07
N THR A 332 9.02 -26.73 -4.06
CA THR A 332 9.34 -25.69 -3.07
C THR A 332 9.94 -24.52 -3.83
N GLY A 333 9.29 -23.35 -3.72
CA GLY A 333 9.78 -22.10 -4.28
C GLY A 333 10.92 -21.50 -3.44
N SER A 334 11.58 -20.49 -4.00
CA SER A 334 12.73 -19.83 -3.41
C SER A 334 12.44 -19.19 -2.05
N ASN A 335 11.23 -18.67 -1.84
CA ASN A 335 10.82 -18.08 -0.57
C ASN A 335 10.32 -19.11 0.46
N GLY A 336 10.15 -20.37 0.07
CA GLY A 336 9.58 -21.42 0.93
C GLY A 336 8.11 -21.75 0.68
N PHE A 337 7.46 -21.14 -0.31
CA PHE A 337 6.19 -21.59 -0.87
C PHE A 337 6.27 -23.08 -1.22
N LYS A 338 5.22 -23.85 -0.95
CA LYS A 338 5.21 -25.30 -1.24
C LYS A 338 3.99 -25.71 -2.02
N VAL A 339 4.19 -26.72 -2.85
CA VAL A 339 3.12 -27.61 -3.31
C VAL A 339 3.46 -29.01 -2.86
N GLY A 340 2.47 -29.76 -2.38
CA GLY A 340 2.71 -31.13 -1.97
C GLY A 340 1.51 -31.77 -1.29
N THR A 341 1.77 -32.78 -0.46
CA THR A 341 0.71 -33.58 0.17
C THR A 341 0.73 -33.44 1.68
N ASN A 342 -0.45 -33.60 2.28
CA ASN A 342 -0.62 -33.74 3.70
C ASN A 342 -1.64 -34.85 3.99
N PRO A 343 -1.21 -36.00 4.56
CA PRO A 343 -2.08 -37.13 4.83
C PRO A 343 -3.12 -36.89 5.93
N ALA A 344 -3.04 -35.77 6.66
CA ALA A 344 -4.02 -35.42 7.69
C ALA A 344 -5.33 -34.87 7.10
N TYR A 345 -5.30 -34.33 5.87
CA TYR A 345 -6.48 -33.76 5.23
C TYR A 345 -7.38 -34.86 4.62
N PRO A 346 -8.71 -34.64 4.57
CA PRO A 346 -9.67 -35.67 4.21
C PRO A 346 -9.76 -35.96 2.70
N CYS A 347 -8.89 -35.36 1.87
CA CYS A 347 -8.92 -35.50 0.41
C CYS A 347 -7.76 -36.39 -0.08
N PRO A 348 -8.00 -37.70 -0.31
CA PRO A 348 -6.94 -38.65 -0.59
C PRO A 348 -6.23 -38.34 -1.92
N SER A 349 -4.90 -38.44 -1.92
CA SER A 349 -4.06 -38.22 -3.11
C SER A 349 -4.16 -36.81 -3.71
N MET A 350 -4.72 -35.84 -2.98
CA MET A 350 -4.76 -34.45 -3.37
C MET A 350 -3.45 -33.73 -3.02
N GLN A 351 -3.06 -32.77 -3.86
CA GLN A 351 -2.01 -31.82 -3.53
C GLN A 351 -2.63 -30.53 -2.98
N TYR A 352 -1.84 -29.81 -2.19
CA TYR A 352 -2.17 -28.54 -1.56
C TYR A 352 -1.06 -27.55 -1.87
N PHE A 353 -1.38 -26.26 -1.85
CA PHE A 353 -0.37 -25.21 -1.83
C PHE A 353 -0.30 -24.57 -0.43
N GLU A 354 0.92 -24.26 -0.01
CA GLU A 354 1.21 -23.60 1.27
C GLU A 354 2.01 -22.32 0.96
N PRO A 355 1.40 -21.13 1.11
CA PRO A 355 2.18 -19.90 1.13
C PRO A 355 3.04 -19.84 2.40
N ILE A 356 4.05 -18.98 2.39
CA ILE A 356 4.83 -18.69 3.60
C ILE A 356 3.94 -18.05 4.67
N ASP A 357 4.38 -18.11 5.93
CA ASP A 357 3.57 -17.66 7.07
C ASP A 357 3.10 -16.20 6.96
N GLU A 358 3.93 -15.33 6.37
CA GLU A 358 3.65 -13.90 6.12
C GLU A 358 2.49 -13.62 5.15
N PHE A 359 2.03 -14.62 4.39
CA PHE A 359 0.92 -14.44 3.44
C PHE A 359 -0.27 -15.34 3.74
N LYS A 360 -0.24 -16.13 4.81
CA LYS A 360 -1.30 -17.09 5.13
C LYS A 360 -2.63 -16.37 5.42
N GLY A 361 -2.57 -15.26 6.17
CA GLY A 361 -3.69 -14.40 6.51
C GLY A 361 -4.27 -13.70 5.28
N ASP A 362 -3.41 -13.24 4.37
CA ASP A 362 -3.81 -12.63 3.09
C ASP A 362 -4.70 -13.59 2.29
N TYR A 363 -4.21 -14.81 2.06
CA TYR A 363 -4.98 -15.86 1.38
C TYR A 363 -6.29 -16.17 2.12
N ALA A 364 -6.27 -16.25 3.45
CA ALA A 364 -7.48 -16.49 4.23
C ALA A 364 -8.54 -15.41 4.01
N ARG A 365 -8.15 -14.12 4.08
CA ARG A 365 -9.06 -12.99 3.88
C ARG A 365 -9.55 -12.88 2.44
N MET A 366 -8.76 -13.26 1.43
CA MET A 366 -9.22 -13.36 0.03
C MET A 366 -10.27 -14.47 -0.15
N PHE A 367 -10.08 -15.63 0.49
CA PHE A 367 -11.05 -16.72 0.46
C PHE A 367 -12.37 -16.34 1.16
N PHE A 368 -12.32 -15.74 2.36
CA PHE A 368 -13.51 -15.25 3.05
C PHE A 368 -14.25 -14.18 2.25
N PHE A 369 -13.52 -13.30 1.59
CA PHE A 369 -14.09 -12.32 0.66
C PHE A 369 -14.86 -13.00 -0.47
N LEU A 370 -14.25 -13.95 -1.18
CA LEU A 370 -14.91 -14.66 -2.28
C LEU A 370 -16.16 -15.42 -1.82
N ALA A 371 -16.07 -16.08 -0.67
CA ALA A 371 -17.20 -16.77 -0.03
C ALA A 371 -18.38 -15.84 0.25
N THR A 372 -18.11 -14.55 0.47
CA THR A 372 -19.12 -13.54 0.76
C THR A 372 -19.60 -12.82 -0.50
N ARG A 373 -18.69 -12.29 -1.32
CA ARG A 373 -18.99 -11.57 -2.57
C ARG A 373 -19.79 -12.42 -3.56
N TYR A 374 -19.52 -13.73 -3.61
CA TYR A 374 -20.17 -14.68 -4.53
C TYR A 374 -21.18 -15.60 -3.82
N GLU A 375 -21.76 -15.17 -2.69
CA GLU A 375 -22.72 -15.95 -1.88
C GLU A 375 -23.80 -16.65 -2.71
N ASN A 376 -24.36 -15.99 -3.74
CA ASN A 376 -25.42 -16.55 -4.58
C ASN A 376 -24.95 -17.53 -5.66
N GLN A 377 -23.63 -17.74 -5.81
CA GLN A 377 -23.05 -18.58 -6.86
C GLN A 377 -22.18 -19.70 -6.29
N ILE A 378 -21.46 -19.43 -5.19
CA ILE A 378 -20.34 -20.26 -4.74
C ILE A 378 -20.74 -21.69 -4.34
N ALA A 379 -21.97 -21.91 -3.84
CA ALA A 379 -22.46 -23.26 -3.56
C ALA A 379 -22.41 -24.18 -4.79
N SER A 380 -22.67 -23.65 -5.98
CA SER A 380 -22.65 -24.44 -7.21
C SER A 380 -21.24 -24.89 -7.63
N TRP A 381 -20.20 -24.20 -7.14
CA TRP A 381 -18.81 -24.43 -7.54
C TRP A 381 -18.23 -25.71 -6.94
N ALA A 382 -18.74 -26.18 -5.80
CA ALA A 382 -18.33 -27.44 -5.18
C ALA A 382 -18.43 -28.62 -6.17
N SER A 383 -19.47 -28.64 -7.00
CA SER A 383 -19.74 -29.75 -7.92
C SER A 383 -18.98 -29.71 -9.26
N ILE A 384 -18.11 -28.73 -9.49
CA ILE A 384 -17.48 -28.50 -10.80
C ILE A 384 -16.28 -29.42 -11.04
N ASN A 385 -15.43 -29.60 -10.04
CA ASN A 385 -14.26 -30.46 -10.13
C ASN A 385 -13.88 -31.02 -8.75
N THR A 386 -13.05 -32.05 -8.73
CA THR A 386 -12.67 -32.76 -7.50
C THR A 386 -11.91 -31.89 -6.50
N GLN A 387 -11.10 -30.92 -6.95
CA GLN A 387 -10.38 -30.02 -6.04
C GLN A 387 -11.32 -29.05 -5.33
N GLY A 388 -12.27 -28.46 -6.06
CA GLY A 388 -13.32 -27.62 -5.50
C GLY A 388 -14.27 -28.40 -4.58
N ASP A 389 -14.68 -29.60 -4.97
CA ASP A 389 -15.55 -30.50 -4.17
C ASP A 389 -14.92 -30.87 -2.82
N CYS A 390 -13.60 -31.05 -2.78
CA CYS A 390 -12.86 -31.31 -1.54
C CYS A 390 -12.83 -30.10 -0.59
N ALA A 391 -12.87 -28.89 -1.14
CA ALA A 391 -12.66 -27.64 -0.41
C ALA A 391 -13.97 -26.95 -0.02
N LEU A 392 -15.01 -27.10 -0.84
CA LEU A 392 -16.27 -26.38 -0.73
C LEU A 392 -17.40 -27.33 -0.33
N ASP A 393 -18.23 -26.93 0.65
CA ASP A 393 -19.30 -27.77 1.22
C ASP A 393 -20.62 -27.74 0.42
N GLY A 394 -20.65 -26.97 -0.68
CA GLY A 394 -21.83 -26.80 -1.53
C GLY A 394 -22.94 -25.93 -0.94
N THR A 395 -22.66 -25.13 0.09
CA THR A 395 -23.61 -24.19 0.71
C THR A 395 -23.25 -22.73 0.40
N ASN A 396 -24.24 -21.84 0.48
CA ASN A 396 -24.01 -20.40 0.28
C ASN A 396 -23.43 -19.71 1.52
N TYR A 397 -23.69 -20.26 2.71
CA TYR A 397 -23.34 -19.60 3.98
C TYR A 397 -21.98 -20.07 4.50
N THR A 398 -21.84 -21.35 4.86
CA THR A 398 -20.60 -21.88 5.43
C THR A 398 -19.51 -22.02 4.36
N VAL A 399 -19.90 -22.40 3.14
CA VAL A 399 -19.09 -22.45 1.90
C VAL A 399 -17.96 -23.45 1.90
N PHE A 400 -17.19 -23.53 2.98
CA PHE A 400 -15.98 -24.32 3.09
C PHE A 400 -16.24 -25.62 3.85
N GLU A 401 -15.61 -26.70 3.40
CA GLU A 401 -15.54 -27.93 4.18
C GLU A 401 -14.85 -27.67 5.53
N PRO A 402 -15.24 -28.37 6.63
CA PRO A 402 -14.78 -28.03 7.98
C PRO A 402 -13.25 -27.97 8.15
N TRP A 403 -12.51 -28.82 7.43
CA TRP A 403 -11.04 -28.85 7.49
C TRP A 403 -10.42 -27.59 6.89
N LEU A 404 -11.01 -27.07 5.80
CA LEU A 404 -10.53 -25.86 5.14
C LEU A 404 -10.94 -24.63 5.94
N LEU A 405 -12.16 -24.62 6.48
CA LEU A 405 -12.60 -23.52 7.34
C LEU A 405 -11.69 -23.37 8.56
N ASP A 406 -11.33 -24.48 9.23
CA ASP A 406 -10.40 -24.48 10.37
C ASP A 406 -9.01 -23.96 9.99
N LEU A 407 -8.51 -24.34 8.81
CA LEU A 407 -7.25 -23.84 8.28
C LEU A 407 -7.30 -22.33 8.04
N LEU A 408 -8.31 -21.83 7.33
CA LEU A 408 -8.43 -20.41 6.98
C LEU A 408 -8.63 -19.55 8.24
N LEU A 409 -9.40 -20.03 9.22
CA LEU A 409 -9.53 -19.36 10.51
C LEU A 409 -8.20 -19.31 11.26
N THR A 410 -7.43 -20.42 11.25
CA THR A 410 -6.11 -20.49 11.87
C THR A 410 -5.13 -19.53 11.20
N TRP A 411 -5.08 -19.52 9.87
CA TRP A 411 -4.23 -18.62 9.09
C TRP A 411 -4.60 -17.15 9.34
N HIS A 412 -5.89 -16.80 9.29
CA HIS A 412 -6.38 -15.47 9.61
C HIS A 412 -6.02 -15.01 11.03
N ALA A 413 -6.08 -15.90 12.01
CA ALA A 413 -5.77 -15.57 13.41
C ALA A 413 -4.28 -15.42 13.68
N ASN A 414 -3.43 -16.15 12.95
CA ASN A 414 -1.98 -16.16 13.17
C ASN A 414 -1.23 -15.12 12.33
N ASP A 415 -1.83 -14.65 11.23
CA ASP A 415 -1.27 -13.64 10.35
C ASP A 415 -2.23 -12.45 10.26
N ALA A 416 -1.86 -11.37 10.95
CA ALA A 416 -2.67 -10.16 11.08
C ALA A 416 -2.79 -9.42 9.74
N VAL A 417 -3.72 -8.46 9.66
CA VAL A 417 -3.82 -7.60 8.47
C VAL A 417 -2.54 -6.77 8.34
N SER A 418 -1.92 -6.81 7.17
CA SER A 418 -0.67 -6.09 6.89
C SER A 418 -0.91 -4.72 6.24
N ALA A 419 0.09 -3.83 6.29
CA ALA A 419 0.03 -2.54 5.58
C ALA A 419 -0.17 -2.73 4.07
N LYS A 420 0.50 -3.73 3.50
CA LYS A 420 0.33 -4.18 2.11
C LYS A 420 -1.14 -4.45 1.79
N GLU A 421 -1.85 -5.21 2.62
CA GLU A 421 -3.26 -5.52 2.38
C GLU A 421 -4.16 -4.29 2.46
N ILE A 422 -3.90 -3.39 3.40
CA ILE A 422 -4.65 -2.13 3.54
C ILE A 422 -4.45 -1.26 2.30
N GLU A 423 -3.20 -1.07 1.86
CA GLU A 423 -2.86 -0.30 0.66
C GLU A 423 -3.48 -0.90 -0.60
N ARG A 424 -3.40 -2.23 -0.73
CA ARG A 424 -4.03 -2.99 -1.81
C ARG A 424 -5.55 -2.84 -1.79
N ASN A 425 -6.20 -2.97 -0.64
CA ASN A 425 -7.65 -2.79 -0.51
C ASN A 425 -8.09 -1.38 -0.89
N ASN A 426 -7.32 -0.36 -0.49
CA ASN A 426 -7.53 1.04 -0.86
C ASN A 426 -7.37 1.28 -2.37
N ALA A 427 -6.35 0.70 -3.00
CA ALA A 427 -6.14 0.79 -4.44
C ALA A 427 -7.26 0.08 -5.23
N ILE A 428 -7.68 -1.10 -4.78
CA ILE A 428 -8.79 -1.82 -5.42
C ILE A 428 -10.11 -1.06 -5.24
N TYR A 429 -10.33 -0.46 -4.06
CA TYR A 429 -11.55 0.30 -3.81
C TYR A 429 -11.71 1.42 -4.82
N SER A 430 -10.64 2.16 -5.09
CA SER A 430 -10.71 3.23 -6.06
C SER A 430 -11.04 2.66 -7.46
N ILE A 431 -10.43 1.55 -7.89
CA ILE A 431 -10.62 0.96 -9.23
C ILE A 431 -12.00 0.29 -9.40
N GLN A 432 -12.40 -0.58 -8.48
CA GLN A 432 -13.62 -1.42 -8.58
C GLN A 432 -14.84 -0.86 -7.86
N GLY A 433 -14.65 0.09 -6.94
CA GLY A 433 -15.72 0.63 -6.08
C GLY A 433 -16.17 -0.32 -4.98
N ASN A 434 -15.44 -1.40 -4.69
CA ASN A 434 -15.72 -2.28 -3.57
C ASN A 434 -14.49 -2.62 -2.73
N ARG A 435 -14.72 -2.93 -1.45
CA ARG A 435 -13.68 -3.21 -0.45
C ARG A 435 -13.77 -4.65 0.06
N ASN A 436 -12.64 -5.22 0.46
CA ASN A 436 -12.60 -6.46 1.21
C ASN A 436 -12.89 -6.18 2.70
N PRO A 437 -14.07 -6.56 3.21
CA PRO A 437 -14.48 -6.24 4.57
C PRO A 437 -13.66 -6.97 5.63
N PHE A 438 -12.96 -8.05 5.26
CA PHE A 438 -12.14 -8.82 6.19
C PHE A 438 -10.72 -8.26 6.33
N ILE A 439 -10.34 -7.31 5.47
CA ILE A 439 -9.14 -6.48 5.64
C ILE A 439 -9.51 -5.27 6.51
N ASP A 440 -10.60 -4.56 6.18
CA ASP A 440 -11.02 -3.37 6.94
C ASP A 440 -11.54 -3.73 8.34
N ASN A 441 -12.22 -4.87 8.47
CA ASN A 441 -12.86 -5.35 9.70
C ASN A 441 -12.56 -6.84 9.95
N PRO A 442 -11.31 -7.22 10.29
CA PRO A 442 -10.90 -8.63 10.41
C PRO A 442 -11.72 -9.43 11.43
N SER A 443 -12.19 -8.78 12.51
CA SER A 443 -13.06 -9.41 13.51
C SER A 443 -14.36 -10.00 12.94
N TRP A 444 -14.84 -9.53 11.79
CA TRP A 444 -16.05 -10.03 11.16
C TRP A 444 -15.93 -11.45 10.67
N VAL A 445 -14.71 -11.94 10.42
CA VAL A 445 -14.47 -13.37 10.14
C VAL A 445 -14.99 -14.22 11.30
N GLY A 446 -14.65 -13.85 12.54
CA GLY A 446 -15.13 -14.52 13.75
C GLY A 446 -16.64 -14.43 13.92
N TYR A 447 -17.27 -13.31 13.54
CA TYR A 447 -18.73 -13.18 13.59
C TYR A 447 -19.41 -14.12 12.58
N ILE A 448 -18.90 -14.22 11.37
CA ILE A 448 -19.56 -15.00 10.32
C ILE A 448 -19.31 -16.50 10.50
N TRP A 449 -18.09 -16.90 10.89
CA TRP A 449 -17.66 -18.31 10.88
C TRP A 449 -17.19 -18.87 12.25
N GLY A 450 -17.01 -18.03 13.26
CA GLY A 450 -16.20 -18.32 14.45
C GLY A 450 -16.72 -19.30 15.50
N ASP A 451 -17.71 -20.16 15.23
CA ASP A 451 -18.13 -21.22 16.17
C ASP A 451 -18.44 -22.58 15.49
N ASN A 452 -18.13 -22.75 14.19
CA ASN A 452 -18.23 -24.01 13.43
C ASN A 452 -19.57 -24.82 13.47
N LEU A 453 -20.64 -24.42 14.16
CA LEU A 453 -21.84 -25.29 14.36
C LEU A 453 -23.20 -24.56 14.51
N GLY A 454 -23.41 -23.41 13.86
CA GLY A 454 -24.76 -22.91 13.62
C GLY A 454 -25.56 -22.47 14.86
N ASN A 455 -24.94 -21.76 15.82
CA ASN A 455 -25.66 -20.83 16.70
C ASN A 455 -24.82 -19.62 17.11
N SER A 456 -25.28 -18.48 16.57
CA SER A 456 -25.23 -17.08 16.98
C SER A 456 -23.91 -16.40 17.38
N CYS A 457 -23.67 -15.32 16.63
CA CYS A 457 -23.12 -14.00 16.94
C CYS A 457 -23.66 -13.36 18.26
N SER A 458 -24.07 -14.15 19.27
CA SER A 458 -24.78 -13.72 20.48
C SER A 458 -23.88 -13.39 21.66
N SER A 459 -22.56 -13.34 21.49
CA SER A 459 -21.66 -12.71 22.45
C SER A 459 -21.33 -11.27 22.05
N LEU A 460 -22.33 -10.53 21.56
CA LEU A 460 -22.33 -9.08 21.53
C LEU A 460 -23.30 -8.58 22.61
N VAL A 461 -22.92 -8.76 23.88
CA VAL A 461 -23.29 -7.73 24.86
C VAL A 461 -22.12 -6.75 24.82
N PRO A 462 -22.30 -5.50 24.36
CA PRO A 462 -21.31 -4.47 24.62
C PRO A 462 -21.16 -4.43 26.15
N GLY A 463 -20.02 -4.90 26.65
CA GLY A 463 -19.58 -4.50 27.97
C GLY A 463 -19.51 -2.96 27.97
N PRO A 464 -19.70 -2.29 29.12
CA PRO A 464 -19.58 -0.83 29.18
C PRO A 464 -18.29 -0.41 28.46
N CYS A 465 -18.45 0.35 27.39
CA CYS A 465 -17.38 0.79 26.51
C CYS A 465 -16.36 1.54 27.37
N THR A 466 -15.23 0.91 27.64
CA THR A 466 -14.05 1.58 28.18
C THR A 466 -13.15 1.87 26.99
N PRO A 467 -13.01 3.12 26.53
CA PRO A 467 -11.99 3.45 25.54
C PRO A 467 -10.64 2.97 26.08
N THR A 468 -10.00 2.09 25.35
CA THR A 468 -8.65 1.62 25.67
C THR A 468 -7.67 2.54 24.97
N SER A 469 -6.80 3.17 25.75
CA SER A 469 -5.64 3.88 25.21
C SER A 469 -4.43 2.93 25.24
N GLY A 470 -3.89 2.60 24.08
CA GLY A 470 -2.63 1.87 23.94
C GLY A 470 -1.51 2.85 23.63
N SER A 471 -0.34 2.69 24.25
CA SER A 471 0.84 3.46 23.88
C SER A 471 1.97 2.53 23.46
N GLU A 472 2.55 2.77 22.30
CA GLU A 472 3.77 2.12 21.84
C GLU A 472 4.92 3.12 21.71
N SER A 473 6.14 2.61 21.80
CA SER A 473 7.35 3.41 21.63
C SER A 473 8.23 2.71 20.62
N VAL A 474 8.51 3.40 19.52
CA VAL A 474 9.30 2.85 18.41
C VAL A 474 10.48 3.76 18.14
N THR A 475 11.63 3.15 17.86
CA THR A 475 12.82 3.85 17.39
C THR A 475 13.20 3.28 16.03
N ALA A 476 13.26 4.13 15.02
CA ALA A 476 13.57 3.74 13.64
C ALA A 476 14.61 4.69 13.02
N CYS A 477 15.17 4.27 11.89
CA CYS A 477 16.15 5.06 11.15
C CYS A 477 15.47 5.69 9.93
N ASP A 478 15.66 7.00 9.76
CA ASP A 478 15.17 7.84 8.64
C ASP A 478 13.63 7.93 8.48
N SER A 479 12.89 6.82 8.60
CA SER A 479 11.44 6.78 8.55
C SER A 479 10.85 5.61 9.36
N TYR A 480 9.57 5.69 9.68
CA TYR A 480 8.80 4.62 10.31
C TYR A 480 7.36 4.65 9.85
N THR A 481 6.87 3.54 9.30
CA THR A 481 5.47 3.37 8.93
C THR A 481 4.71 2.75 10.10
N TRP A 482 3.73 3.49 10.63
CA TRP A 482 2.93 3.04 11.75
C TRP A 482 1.74 2.22 11.29
N SER A 483 1.64 0.97 11.74
CA SER A 483 0.59 0.04 11.33
C SER A 483 -0.83 0.45 11.76
N ALA A 484 -0.98 1.31 12.78
CA ALA A 484 -2.29 1.73 13.27
C ALA A 484 -3.03 2.70 12.32
N ASN A 485 -2.31 3.42 11.47
CA ASN A 485 -2.91 4.36 10.51
C ASN A 485 -2.21 4.36 9.15
N SER A 486 -1.35 3.38 8.91
CA SER A 486 -0.54 3.20 7.70
C SER A 486 0.28 4.43 7.31
N MET A 487 0.62 5.28 8.30
CA MET A 487 1.28 6.54 8.05
C MET A 487 2.80 6.43 8.20
N THR A 488 3.55 6.93 7.23
CA THR A 488 5.02 7.00 7.30
C THR A 488 5.48 8.31 7.91
N TYR A 489 6.17 8.21 9.04
CA TYR A 489 6.72 9.33 9.78
C TYR A 489 8.23 9.40 9.59
N THR A 490 8.74 10.58 9.22
CA THR A 490 10.18 10.87 9.07
C THR A 490 10.71 11.77 10.19
N THR A 491 9.86 12.13 11.14
CA THR A 491 10.19 13.02 12.26
C THR A 491 9.87 12.33 13.58
N SER A 492 10.69 12.56 14.61
CA SER A 492 10.38 12.10 15.96
C SER A 492 9.17 12.85 16.51
N GLY A 493 8.25 12.15 17.17
CA GLY A 493 7.03 12.77 17.66
C GLY A 493 6.13 11.82 18.41
N ALA A 494 5.11 12.38 19.06
CA ALA A 494 3.99 11.63 19.60
C ALA A 494 2.84 11.72 18.60
N TYR A 495 2.44 10.59 18.02
CA TYR A 495 1.36 10.47 17.05
C TYR A 495 0.19 9.73 17.67
N THR A 496 -1.02 10.02 17.21
CA THR A 496 -2.23 9.34 17.67
C THR A 496 -3.06 8.87 16.50
N ALA A 497 -3.65 7.69 16.62
CA ALA A 497 -4.62 7.14 15.68
C ALA A 497 -5.88 6.76 16.45
N THR A 498 -7.03 7.12 15.90
CA THR A 498 -8.32 6.64 16.39
C THR A 498 -8.59 5.32 15.72
N LEU A 499 -8.59 4.25 16.51
CA LEU A 499 -8.90 2.90 16.09
C LEU A 499 -10.29 2.53 16.56
N THR A 500 -11.11 2.03 15.65
CA THR A 500 -12.38 1.41 16.03
C THR A 500 -12.09 -0.02 16.43
N ASN A 501 -12.30 -0.36 17.71
CA ASN A 501 -12.11 -1.74 18.15
C ASN A 501 -13.22 -2.65 17.59
N ALA A 502 -13.06 -3.97 17.73
CA ALA A 502 -14.00 -4.98 17.22
C ALA A 502 -15.48 -4.80 17.68
N SER A 503 -15.73 -3.96 18.69
CA SER A 503 -17.06 -3.62 19.21
C SER A 503 -17.60 -2.26 18.73
N GLY A 504 -16.92 -1.56 17.81
CA GLY A 504 -17.35 -0.26 17.29
C GLY A 504 -17.04 0.93 18.21
N CYS A 505 -16.13 0.77 19.19
CA CYS A 505 -15.73 1.85 20.08
C CYS A 505 -14.42 2.51 19.63
N ASP A 506 -14.39 3.84 19.65
CA ASP A 506 -13.20 4.65 19.41
C ASP A 506 -12.14 4.41 20.51
N SER A 507 -10.96 3.99 20.10
CA SER A 507 -9.79 3.76 20.95
C SER A 507 -8.65 4.64 20.42
N ILE A 508 -7.95 5.36 21.29
CA ILE A 508 -6.82 6.18 20.85
C ILE A 508 -5.54 5.36 21.04
N ALA A 509 -4.92 4.93 19.93
CA ALA A 509 -3.55 4.44 19.95
C ALA A 509 -2.60 5.64 19.95
N THR A 510 -1.51 5.57 20.70
CA THR A 510 -0.46 6.59 20.76
C THR A 510 0.88 5.96 20.39
N LEU A 511 1.53 6.49 19.36
CA LEU A 511 2.90 6.15 18.98
C LEU A 511 3.86 7.22 19.50
N ASN A 512 4.81 6.84 20.34
CA ASN A 512 5.96 7.68 20.68
C ASN A 512 7.13 7.28 19.79
N LEU A 513 7.31 7.99 18.68
CA LEU A 513 8.32 7.68 17.68
C LEU A 513 9.60 8.49 17.90
N THR A 514 10.73 7.80 17.87
CA THR A 514 12.07 8.40 17.76
C THR A 514 12.68 8.03 16.40
N ILE A 515 12.76 8.99 15.48
CA ILE A 515 13.51 8.86 14.23
C ILE A 515 14.95 9.31 14.45
N ASN A 516 15.88 8.40 14.21
CA ASN A 516 17.31 8.70 14.14
C ASN A 516 17.69 8.85 12.66
N ASN A 517 18.17 10.03 12.28
CA ASN A 517 18.60 10.26 10.90
C ASN A 517 19.98 9.65 10.66
N SER A 518 20.13 8.98 9.52
CA SER A 518 21.43 8.67 8.94
C SER A 518 22.19 9.96 8.63
N THR A 519 23.52 9.92 8.77
CA THR A 519 24.37 11.07 8.46
C THR A 519 25.39 10.70 7.38
N SER A 520 25.67 11.61 6.46
CA SER A 520 26.79 11.48 5.54
C SER A 520 27.77 12.65 5.71
N GLY A 521 29.07 12.37 5.60
CA GLY A 521 30.12 13.35 5.82
C GLY A 521 31.29 13.15 4.86
N SER A 522 31.91 14.24 4.42
CA SER A 522 33.10 14.21 3.57
C SER A 522 34.28 14.91 4.23
N GLU A 523 35.46 14.30 4.15
CA GLU A 523 36.72 14.82 4.68
C GLU A 523 37.78 14.90 3.56
N PHE A 524 38.57 15.98 3.54
CA PHE A 524 39.70 16.15 2.63
C PHE A 524 41.01 16.10 3.41
N VAL A 525 41.88 15.15 3.07
CA VAL A 525 43.17 14.96 3.76
C VAL A 525 44.31 14.93 2.76
N THR A 526 45.37 15.70 3.05
CA THR A 526 46.66 15.58 2.36
C THR A 526 47.71 15.04 3.34
N ALA A 527 48.36 13.92 3.02
CA ALA A 527 49.37 13.28 3.87
C ALA A 527 50.62 12.86 3.09
N CYS A 528 51.74 12.68 3.77
CA CYS A 528 52.97 12.18 3.16
C CYS A 528 53.11 10.67 3.35
N ASN A 529 53.42 9.95 2.27
CA ASN A 529 53.65 8.49 2.21
C ASN A 529 52.46 7.57 2.56
N SER A 530 51.77 7.81 3.68
CA SER A 530 50.62 7.00 4.10
C SER A 530 49.69 7.79 5.02
N TYR A 531 48.41 7.42 5.03
CA TYR A 531 47.42 7.95 5.96
C TYR A 531 46.52 6.84 6.49
N THR A 532 46.42 6.74 7.82
CA THR A 532 45.47 5.83 8.47
C THR A 532 44.19 6.59 8.76
N TRP A 533 43.10 6.21 8.10
CA TRP A 533 41.82 6.87 8.30
C TRP A 533 41.12 6.30 9.53
N THR A 534 40.76 7.16 10.48
CA THR A 534 40.17 6.76 11.76
C THR A 534 38.77 6.16 11.62
N ALA A 535 38.03 6.47 10.54
CA ALA A 535 36.67 5.98 10.34
C ALA A 535 36.62 4.46 10.08
N ASN A 536 37.61 3.89 9.38
CA ASN A 536 37.66 2.44 9.12
C ASN A 536 38.96 1.77 9.58
N SER A 537 39.88 2.51 10.20
CA SER A 537 41.19 2.05 10.66
C SER A 537 42.09 1.46 9.56
N ILE A 538 41.81 1.76 8.28
CA ILE A 538 42.62 1.32 7.14
C ILE A 538 43.71 2.35 6.83
N THR A 539 44.92 1.85 6.54
CA THR A 539 46.04 2.67 6.09
C THR A 539 46.12 2.70 4.56
N TYR A 540 45.99 3.89 4.00
CA TYR A 540 46.07 4.16 2.58
C TYR A 540 47.44 4.73 2.21
N THR A 541 48.02 4.24 1.10
CA THR A 541 49.32 4.69 0.55
C THR A 541 49.16 5.28 -0.85
N THR A 542 47.93 5.48 -1.32
CA THR A 542 47.61 5.99 -2.66
C THR A 542 46.53 7.05 -2.54
N SER A 543 46.62 8.09 -3.36
CA SER A 543 45.57 9.11 -3.46
C SER A 543 44.30 8.51 -4.06
N GLY A 544 43.14 8.91 -3.57
CA GLY A 544 41.85 8.40 -4.05
C GLY A 544 40.68 8.84 -3.20
N MET A 545 39.47 8.49 -3.65
CA MET A 545 38.26 8.58 -2.84
C MET A 545 38.00 7.24 -2.16
N TYR A 546 37.76 7.27 -0.86
CA TYR A 546 37.47 6.09 -0.04
C TYR A 546 36.18 6.31 0.73
N THR A 547 35.41 5.23 0.95
CA THR A 547 34.19 5.27 1.77
C THR A 547 34.31 4.33 2.95
N ALA A 548 33.63 4.68 4.04
CA ALA A 548 33.43 3.81 5.20
C ALA A 548 31.96 3.83 5.58
N ASN A 549 31.38 2.63 5.71
CA ASN A 549 30.07 2.49 6.32
C ASN A 549 30.26 2.51 7.83
N LEU A 550 29.59 3.44 8.48
CA LEU A 550 29.61 3.64 9.91
C LEU A 550 28.20 3.41 10.45
N THR A 551 28.10 3.12 11.73
CA THR A 551 26.82 3.12 12.43
C THR A 551 26.81 4.33 13.35
N THR A 552 25.76 5.16 13.30
CA THR A 552 25.60 6.28 14.22
C THR A 552 25.50 5.78 15.66
N ALA A 553 25.70 6.67 16.64
CA ALA A 553 25.54 6.32 18.06
C ALA A 553 24.14 5.76 18.41
N SER A 554 23.15 6.00 17.55
CA SER A 554 21.78 5.51 17.68
C SER A 554 21.47 4.25 16.86
N GLY A 555 22.47 3.64 16.21
CA GLY A 555 22.29 2.36 15.49
C GLY A 555 21.93 2.46 14.01
N CYS A 556 21.89 3.65 13.40
CA CYS A 556 21.56 3.81 11.98
C CYS A 556 22.79 3.76 11.09
N ASP A 557 22.65 3.18 9.90
CA ASP A 557 23.72 3.15 8.92
C ASP A 557 24.03 4.56 8.41
N SER A 558 25.32 4.82 8.20
CA SER A 558 25.86 6.12 7.80
C SER A 558 27.06 5.91 6.89
N VAL A 559 27.37 6.88 6.02
CA VAL A 559 28.47 6.76 5.06
C VAL A 559 29.40 7.95 5.21
N ALA A 560 30.66 7.68 5.56
CA ALA A 560 31.73 8.66 5.54
C ALA A 560 32.54 8.55 4.23
N THR A 561 32.96 9.68 3.66
CA THR A 561 33.78 9.74 2.45
C THR A 561 35.09 10.48 2.73
N LEU A 562 36.22 9.89 2.36
CA LEU A 562 37.56 10.47 2.44
C LEU A 562 38.09 10.78 1.04
N ASN A 563 38.38 12.05 0.76
CA ASN A 563 39.19 12.48 -0.37
C ASN A 563 40.66 12.61 0.05
N LEU A 564 41.48 11.60 -0.29
CA LEU A 564 42.87 11.50 0.15
C LEU A 564 43.86 11.88 -0.96
N THR A 565 44.81 12.77 -0.65
CA THR A 565 45.99 13.07 -1.46
C THR A 565 47.26 12.61 -0.74
N ILE A 566 47.99 11.63 -1.30
CA ILE A 566 49.29 11.15 -0.79
C ILE A 566 50.45 11.77 -1.57
N ASN A 567 51.30 12.53 -0.87
CA ASN A 567 52.57 13.04 -1.38
C ASN A 567 53.71 12.07 -1.02
N ASN A 568 54.18 11.29 -1.99
CA ASN A 568 55.27 10.34 -1.77
C ASN A 568 56.61 11.08 -1.64
N SER A 569 57.36 10.81 -0.56
CA SER A 569 58.71 11.34 -0.39
C SER A 569 59.68 10.70 -1.37
N THR A 570 60.52 11.50 -2.00
CA THR A 570 61.64 11.05 -2.83
C THR A 570 62.94 11.20 -2.05
N SER A 571 63.79 10.17 -2.08
CA SER A 571 65.14 10.22 -1.53
C SER A 571 66.16 10.18 -2.66
N GLY A 572 67.17 11.05 -2.61
CA GLY A 572 68.34 11.02 -3.48
C GLY A 572 69.59 10.73 -2.66
N SER A 573 70.55 10.03 -3.27
CA SER A 573 71.89 9.84 -2.71
C SER A 573 72.92 10.51 -3.60
N GLU A 574 73.88 11.20 -3.01
CA GLU A 574 75.03 11.77 -3.72
C GLU A 574 76.32 11.12 -3.19
N SER A 575 77.17 10.65 -4.09
CA SER A 575 78.50 10.13 -3.74
C SER A 575 79.57 11.17 -4.07
N VAL A 576 80.29 11.65 -3.06
CA VAL A 576 81.35 12.66 -3.21
C VAL A 576 82.67 12.11 -2.69
N THR A 577 83.76 12.32 -3.44
CA THR A 577 85.13 12.01 -3.02
C THR A 577 85.89 13.31 -2.80
N ALA A 578 86.43 13.52 -1.60
CA ALA A 578 87.22 14.70 -1.25
C ALA A 578 88.50 14.32 -0.50
N CYS A 579 89.51 15.18 -0.55
CA CYS A 579 90.74 15.01 0.24
C CYS A 579 90.64 15.79 1.56
N ASN A 580 90.84 15.08 2.66
CA ASN A 580 90.81 15.53 4.06
C ASN A 580 89.42 15.83 4.64
N SER A 581 88.67 16.77 4.10
CA SER A 581 87.37 17.10 4.67
C SER A 581 86.36 17.58 3.63
N TYR A 582 85.11 17.13 3.72
CA TYR A 582 84.00 17.57 2.87
C TYR A 582 82.86 18.13 3.72
N THR A 583 82.45 19.37 3.44
CA THR A 583 81.26 19.93 4.07
C THR A 583 80.04 19.59 3.23
N TRP A 584 79.19 18.71 3.76
CA TRP A 584 77.97 18.30 3.08
C TRP A 584 76.92 19.41 3.19
N THR A 585 76.58 20.01 2.07
CA THR A 585 75.67 21.17 2.03
C THR A 585 74.25 20.83 2.51
N ALA A 586 73.83 19.56 2.47
CA ALA A 586 72.51 19.14 2.90
C ALA A 586 72.29 19.26 4.42
N ASN A 587 73.35 19.16 5.22
CA ASN A 587 73.27 19.30 6.69
C ASN A 587 74.32 20.25 7.28
N SER A 588 75.12 20.89 6.44
CA SER A 588 76.20 21.83 6.80
C SER A 588 77.28 21.26 7.72
N MET A 589 77.44 19.93 7.78
CA MET A 589 78.47 19.25 8.57
C MET A 589 79.70 18.92 7.74
N THR A 590 80.88 19.05 8.34
CA THR A 590 82.17 18.68 7.72
C THR A 590 82.58 17.28 8.16
N TYR A 591 82.73 16.37 7.20
CA TYR A 591 83.14 14.97 7.36
C TYR A 591 84.59 14.75 6.96
#